data_AF-A5N6B4-F1
#
_entry.id   AF-A5N6B4-F1
#
_cell.length_a   1.000
_cell.length_b   1.000
_cell.length_c   1.000
_cell.angle_alpha   90.00
_cell.angle_beta   90.00
_cell.angle_gamma   90.00
#
_symmetry.space_group_name_H-M   'P 1'
#
loop_
_entity.id
_entity.type
_entity.pdbx_description
1 polymer ?
#
loop_
_entity_poly.entity_id
_entity_poly.type
_entity_poly.pdbx_seq_one_letter_code
_entity_poly.pdbx_strand_id
1 'polypeptide(L)'
;MEKLKAILIEIVVIIVILFIISIAALVDLRLKDSNSTSEAIGDMYLSLEQEKKEINYLGDNIKKEGEELRNLKDKMNSIKSNGGNDWNNLVIEYNGKLNEYNKKTTEYNEKVKSYDKRYEQYEKMKQKNENIIKWFKTLIGTD
;
A
#
# COMPACT_ATOMS: atom_id res chain seq x y z
N MET A 1 63.75 -13.16 14.30
CA MET A 1 62.94 -12.11 13.63
C MET A 1 62.21 -12.66 12.40
N GLU A 2 62.91 -13.34 11.49
CA GLU A 2 62.34 -14.01 10.29
C GLU A 2 61.11 -14.90 10.58
N LYS A 3 61.21 -15.79 11.56
CA LYS A 3 60.11 -16.72 11.93
C LYS A 3 58.85 -16.01 12.43
N LEU A 4 58.99 -14.91 13.16
CA LEU A 4 57.85 -14.11 13.64
C LEU A 4 57.16 -13.39 12.49
N LYS A 5 57.93 -12.90 11.50
CA LYS A 5 57.36 -12.29 10.29
C LYS A 5 56.58 -13.31 9.47
N ALA A 6 57.10 -14.53 9.32
CA ALA A 6 56.41 -15.60 8.62
C ALA A 6 55.06 -15.97 9.27
N ILE A 7 55.04 -16.13 10.60
CA ILE A 7 53.81 -16.40 11.37
C ILE A 7 52.81 -15.23 11.24
N LEU A 8 53.29 -13.99 11.28
CA LEU A 8 52.44 -12.81 11.12
C LEU A 8 51.77 -12.77 9.74
N ILE A 9 52.52 -13.13 8.69
CA ILE A 9 51.99 -13.20 7.31
C ILE A 9 50.92 -14.28 7.20
N GLU A 10 51.14 -15.48 7.75
CA GLU A 10 50.13 -16.54 7.79
C GLU A 10 48.84 -16.09 8.49
N ILE A 11 48.97 -15.44 9.65
CA ILE A 11 47.80 -14.91 10.39
C ILE A 11 47.05 -13.87 9.54
N VAL A 12 47.76 -12.96 8.87
CA VAL A 12 47.15 -11.95 8.00
C VAL A 12 46.41 -12.62 6.83
N VAL A 13 47.01 -13.62 6.18
CA VAL A 13 46.37 -14.36 5.08
C VAL A 13 45.09 -15.06 5.56
N ILE A 14 45.14 -15.72 6.72
CA ILE A 14 43.96 -16.36 7.31
C ILE A 14 42.85 -15.33 7.59
N ILE A 15 43.20 -14.17 8.16
CA ILE A 15 42.23 -13.09 8.41
C ILE A 15 41.60 -12.59 7.11
N VAL A 16 42.40 -12.41 6.06
CA VAL A 16 41.90 -11.97 4.75
C VAL A 16 40.94 -13.01 4.14
N ILE A 17 41.28 -14.29 4.21
CA ILE A 17 40.40 -15.37 3.74
C ILE A 17 39.08 -15.39 4.52
N LEU A 18 39.13 -15.30 5.86
CA LEU A 18 37.93 -15.25 6.69
C LEU A 18 37.08 -14.02 6.39
N PHE A 19 37.71 -12.88 6.10
CA PHE A 19 37.01 -11.66 5.74
C PHE A 19 36.27 -11.79 4.41
N ILE A 20 36.90 -12.38 3.39
CA ILE A 20 36.29 -12.64 2.09
C ILE A 20 35.09 -13.60 2.23
N ILE A 21 35.23 -14.69 2.98
CA ILE A 21 34.14 -15.65 3.23
C ILE A 21 32.97 -14.96 3.95
N SER A 22 33.28 -14.10 4.92
CA SER A 22 32.25 -13.35 5.67
C SER A 22 31.48 -12.37 4.78
N ILE A 23 32.16 -11.69 3.86
CA ILE A 23 31.51 -10.81 2.88
C ILE A 23 30.62 -11.62 1.94
N ALA A 24 31.11 -12.74 1.41
CA ALA A 24 30.33 -13.60 0.52
C ALA A 24 29.05 -14.12 1.21
N ALA A 25 29.16 -14.59 2.44
CA ALA A 25 28.01 -15.03 3.23
C ALA A 25 27.01 -13.88 3.51
N LEU A 26 27.51 -12.67 3.80
CA LEU A 26 26.67 -11.49 4.00
C LEU A 26 25.92 -11.08 2.73
N VAL A 27 26.59 -11.17 1.58
CA VAL A 27 26.02 -10.91 0.25
C VAL A 27 24.91 -11.90 -0.05
N ASP A 28 25.17 -13.20 0.09
CA ASP A 28 24.15 -14.24 -0.16
C ASP A 28 22.92 -14.07 0.73
N LEU A 29 23.13 -13.76 2.01
CA LEU A 29 22.03 -13.57 2.96
C LEU A 29 21.17 -12.36 2.58
N ARG A 30 21.79 -11.20 2.29
CA ARG A 30 21.06 -9.99 1.93
C ARG A 30 20.39 -10.08 0.54
N LEU A 31 20.96 -10.82 -0.41
CA LEU A 31 20.32 -11.06 -1.71
C LEU A 31 19.09 -11.93 -1.55
N LYS A 32 19.19 -13.00 -0.75
CA LYS A 32 18.04 -13.87 -0.46
C LYS A 32 16.90 -13.09 0.17
N ASP A 33 17.18 -12.27 1.19
CA ASP A 33 16.17 -11.41 1.82
C ASP A 33 15.57 -10.42 0.83
N SER A 34 16.38 -9.83 -0.06
CA SER A 34 15.92 -8.90 -1.10
C SER A 34 15.00 -9.57 -2.12
N ASN A 35 15.33 -10.78 -2.56
CA ASN A 35 14.51 -11.55 -3.49
C ASN A 35 13.15 -11.89 -2.88
N SER A 36 13.12 -12.41 -1.66
CA SER A 36 11.86 -12.67 -0.94
C SER A 36 11.06 -11.38 -0.68
N THR A 37 11.75 -10.28 -0.38
CA THR A 37 11.10 -8.96 -0.23
C THR A 37 10.50 -8.49 -1.56
N SER A 38 11.17 -8.73 -2.69
CA SER A 38 10.68 -8.37 -4.02
C SER A 38 9.41 -9.12 -4.41
N GLU A 39 9.33 -10.41 -4.08
CA GLU A 39 8.12 -11.22 -4.27
C GLU A 39 6.96 -10.67 -3.44
N ALA A 40 7.19 -10.42 -2.15
CA ALA A 40 6.18 -9.84 -1.27
C ALA A 40 5.71 -8.45 -1.72
N ILE A 41 6.63 -7.61 -2.24
CA ILE A 41 6.28 -6.31 -2.84
C ILE A 41 5.37 -6.49 -4.05
N GLY A 42 5.65 -7.48 -4.90
CA GLY A 42 4.82 -7.83 -6.07
C GLY A 42 3.41 -8.24 -5.67
N ASP A 43 3.28 -9.16 -4.72
CA ASP A 43 1.98 -9.61 -4.20
C ASP A 43 1.20 -8.45 -3.56
N MET A 44 1.90 -7.62 -2.78
CA MET A 44 1.30 -6.45 -2.14
C MET A 44 0.80 -5.44 -3.18
N TYR A 45 1.55 -5.23 -4.27
CA TYR A 45 1.13 -4.37 -5.38
C TYR A 45 -0.15 -4.91 -6.06
N LEU A 46 -0.22 -6.20 -6.36
CA LEU A 46 -1.41 -6.81 -6.95
C LEU A 46 -2.64 -6.66 -6.04
N SER A 47 -2.45 -6.89 -4.74
CA SER A 47 -3.49 -6.68 -3.72
C SER A 47 -3.93 -5.21 -3.64
N LEU A 48 -3.01 -4.26 -3.68
CA LEU A 48 -3.33 -2.82 -3.70
C LEU A 48 -4.09 -2.43 -4.97
N GLU A 49 -3.71 -2.95 -6.14
CA GLU A 49 -4.44 -2.71 -7.38
C GLU A 49 -5.88 -3.24 -7.33
N GLN A 50 -6.10 -4.39 -6.70
CA GLN A 50 -7.44 -4.91 -6.48
C GLN A 50 -8.25 -4.04 -5.52
N GLU A 51 -7.68 -3.65 -4.37
CA GLU A 51 -8.35 -2.76 -3.42
C GLU A 51 -8.71 -1.41 -4.05
N LYS A 52 -7.81 -0.84 -4.87
CA LYS A 52 -8.05 0.40 -5.59
C LYS A 52 -9.26 0.29 -6.53
N LYS A 53 -9.42 -0.85 -7.23
CA LYS A 53 -10.60 -1.10 -8.07
C LYS A 53 -11.88 -1.16 -7.25
N GLU A 54 -11.86 -1.83 -6.10
CA GLU A 54 -13.00 -1.91 -5.19
C GLU A 54 -13.39 -0.53 -4.63
N ILE A 55 -12.40 0.27 -4.23
CA ILE A 55 -12.60 1.65 -3.76
C ILE A 55 -13.22 2.49 -4.86
N ASN A 56 -12.71 2.41 -6.09
CA ASN A 56 -13.28 3.14 -7.23
C ASN A 56 -14.73 2.74 -7.49
N TYR A 57 -15.03 1.44 -7.49
CA TYR A 57 -16.40 0.94 -7.66
C TYR A 57 -17.36 1.47 -6.58
N LEU A 58 -16.92 1.44 -5.31
CA LEU A 58 -17.68 2.01 -4.19
C LEU A 58 -17.89 3.52 -4.38
N GLY A 59 -16.85 4.25 -4.78
CA GLY A 59 -16.92 5.68 -5.06
C GLY A 59 -17.92 6.02 -6.17
N ASP A 60 -17.91 5.26 -7.27
CA ASP A 60 -18.87 5.41 -8.37
C ASP A 60 -20.31 5.15 -7.92
N ASN A 61 -20.51 4.12 -7.08
CA ASN A 61 -21.82 3.80 -6.55
C ASN A 61 -22.33 4.89 -5.60
N ILE A 62 -21.48 5.39 -4.70
CA ILE A 62 -21.81 6.52 -3.81
C ILE A 62 -22.16 7.75 -4.66
N LYS A 63 -21.43 8.04 -5.72
CA LYS A 63 -21.74 9.17 -6.61
C LYS A 63 -23.15 9.06 -7.20
N LYS A 64 -23.52 7.88 -7.72
CA LYS A 64 -24.87 7.62 -8.26
C LYS A 64 -25.95 7.81 -7.20
N GLU A 65 -25.75 7.25 -6.02
CA GLU A 65 -26.70 7.39 -4.91
C GLU A 65 -26.83 8.86 -4.44
N GLY A 66 -25.74 9.61 -4.48
CA GLY A 66 -25.75 11.05 -4.23
C GLY A 66 -26.58 11.84 -5.25
N GLU A 67 -26.52 11.46 -6.53
CA GLU A 67 -27.36 12.04 -7.58
C GLU A 67 -28.84 11.69 -7.38
N GLU A 68 -29.17 10.45 -7.01
CA GLU A 68 -30.54 10.05 -6.66
C GLU A 68 -31.09 10.86 -5.49
N LEU A 69 -30.30 11.02 -4.42
CA LEU A 69 -30.67 11.84 -3.26
C LEU A 69 -30.90 13.30 -3.64
N ARG A 70 -30.06 13.86 -4.51
CA ARG A 70 -30.26 15.22 -5.04
C ARG A 70 -31.58 15.32 -5.79
N ASN A 71 -31.87 14.37 -6.68
CA ASN A 71 -33.12 14.35 -7.45
C ASN A 71 -34.35 14.22 -6.53
N LEU A 72 -34.29 13.39 -5.49
CA LEU A 72 -35.36 13.27 -4.49
C LEU A 72 -35.57 14.56 -3.72
N LYS A 73 -34.47 15.21 -3.32
CA LYS A 73 -34.52 16.51 -2.65
C LYS A 73 -35.14 17.59 -3.54
N ASP A 74 -34.79 17.61 -4.82
CA ASP A 74 -35.34 18.56 -5.79
C ASP A 74 -36.85 18.34 -6.00
N LYS A 75 -37.30 17.08 -6.13
CA LYS A 75 -38.73 16.73 -6.19
C LYS A 75 -39.49 17.13 -4.92
N MET A 76 -38.91 16.87 -3.76
CA MET A 76 -39.50 17.25 -2.48
C MET A 76 -39.64 18.77 -2.35
N ASN A 77 -38.66 19.53 -2.83
CA ASN A 77 -38.72 20.99 -2.83
C ASN A 77 -39.78 21.55 -3.79
N SER A 78 -39.97 20.93 -4.96
CA SER A 78 -40.93 21.41 -5.96
C SER A 78 -42.39 21.27 -5.53
N ILE A 79 -42.71 20.26 -4.72
CA ILE A 79 -44.09 20.02 -4.26
C ILE A 79 -44.35 20.49 -2.83
N LYS A 80 -43.36 21.08 -2.13
CA LYS A 80 -43.44 21.42 -0.70
C LYS A 80 -44.69 22.21 -0.28
N SER A 81 -45.13 23.17 -1.10
CA SER A 81 -46.26 24.04 -0.76
C SER A 81 -47.63 23.39 -0.93
N ASN A 82 -47.75 22.37 -1.79
CA ASN A 82 -49.03 21.78 -2.20
C ASN A 82 -49.08 20.24 -2.02
N GLY A 83 -47.99 19.62 -1.55
CA GLY A 83 -47.75 18.18 -1.70
C GLY A 83 -48.30 17.30 -0.59
N GLY A 84 -48.81 17.84 0.51
CA GLY A 84 -49.50 17.09 1.58
C GLY A 84 -48.87 15.72 1.89
N ASN A 85 -49.61 14.65 1.60
CA ASN A 85 -49.16 13.26 1.82
C ASN A 85 -48.01 12.82 0.90
N ASP A 86 -47.98 13.27 -0.35
CA ASP A 86 -46.92 12.91 -1.30
C ASP A 86 -45.57 13.51 -0.88
N TRP A 87 -45.59 14.72 -0.33
CA TRP A 87 -44.40 15.35 0.24
C TRP A 87 -43.88 14.55 1.44
N ASN A 88 -44.77 14.14 2.35
CA ASN A 88 -44.39 13.31 3.50
C ASN A 88 -43.78 11.97 3.07
N ASN A 89 -44.33 11.32 2.04
CA ASN A 89 -43.79 10.06 1.51
C ASN A 89 -42.37 10.27 0.93
N LEU A 90 -42.14 11.34 0.18
CA LEU A 90 -40.81 11.68 -0.34
C LEU A 90 -39.80 11.99 0.78
N VAL A 91 -40.23 12.63 1.87
CA VAL A 91 -39.36 12.87 3.05
C VAL A 91 -38.92 11.55 3.67
N ILE A 92 -39.85 10.59 3.83
CA ILE A 92 -39.54 9.26 4.38
C ILE A 92 -38.56 8.53 3.47
N GLU A 93 -38.80 8.52 2.15
CA GLU A 93 -37.91 7.88 1.17
C GLU A 93 -36.52 8.53 1.17
N TYR A 94 -36.45 9.86 1.15
CA TYR A 94 -35.21 10.62 1.18
C TYR A 94 -34.40 10.30 2.44
N ASN A 95 -35.03 10.30 3.62
CA ASN A 95 -34.35 10.01 4.87
C ASN A 95 -33.83 8.56 4.93
N GLY A 96 -34.59 7.60 4.40
CA GLY A 96 -34.16 6.21 4.29
C GLY A 96 -32.90 6.07 3.42
N LYS A 97 -32.93 6.61 2.20
CA LYS A 97 -31.78 6.60 1.28
C LYS A 97 -30.59 7.40 1.83
N LEU A 98 -30.83 8.51 2.53
CA LEU A 98 -29.77 9.32 3.12
C LEU A 98 -29.01 8.54 4.19
N ASN A 99 -29.71 7.76 5.01
CA ASN A 99 -29.08 6.91 6.02
C ASN A 99 -28.20 5.82 5.38
N GLU A 100 -28.67 5.17 4.32
CA GLU A 100 -27.90 4.17 3.57
C GLU A 100 -26.67 4.79 2.90
N TYR A 101 -26.84 5.95 2.26
CA TYR A 101 -25.75 6.71 1.63
C TYR A 101 -24.66 7.08 2.64
N ASN A 102 -25.05 7.57 3.82
CA ASN A 102 -24.10 7.93 4.88
C ASN A 102 -23.31 6.71 5.38
N LYS A 103 -23.98 5.55 5.51
CA LYS A 103 -23.33 4.30 5.89
C LYS A 103 -22.29 3.88 4.85
N LYS A 104 -22.65 3.87 3.57
CA LYS A 104 -21.72 3.51 2.47
C LYS A 104 -20.57 4.50 2.35
N THR A 105 -20.83 5.79 2.53
CA THR A 105 -19.78 6.83 2.55
C THR A 105 -18.80 6.61 3.68
N THR A 106 -19.28 6.21 4.86
CA THR A 106 -18.42 5.85 5.99
C THR A 106 -17.53 4.65 5.65
N GLU A 107 -18.12 3.57 5.11
CA GLU A 107 -17.36 2.38 4.68
C GLU A 107 -16.31 2.71 3.61
N TYR A 108 -16.65 3.53 2.62
CA TYR A 108 -15.71 4.00 1.60
C TYR A 108 -14.53 4.75 2.23
N ASN A 109 -14.80 5.68 3.13
CA ASN A 109 -13.76 6.46 3.81
C ASN A 109 -12.83 5.58 4.65
N GLU A 110 -13.37 4.55 5.32
CA GLU A 110 -12.58 3.57 6.05
C GLU A 110 -11.68 2.73 5.12
N LYS A 111 -12.23 2.28 3.98
CA LYS A 111 -11.45 1.55 2.96
C LYS A 111 -10.33 2.41 2.38
N VAL A 112 -10.58 3.68 2.06
CA VAL A 112 -9.54 4.62 1.59
C VAL A 112 -8.44 4.78 2.63
N LYS A 113 -8.78 5.02 3.91
CA LYS A 113 -7.77 5.13 4.97
C LYS A 113 -6.93 3.86 5.12
N SER A 114 -7.56 2.69 5.01
CA SER A 114 -6.86 1.40 5.06
C SER A 114 -5.91 1.24 3.88
N TYR A 115 -6.37 1.58 2.67
CA TYR A 115 -5.57 1.57 1.46
C TYR A 115 -4.34 2.47 1.58
N ASP A 116 -4.52 3.73 2.00
CA ASP A 116 -3.42 4.69 2.15
C ASP A 116 -2.33 4.16 3.09
N LYS A 117 -2.76 3.60 4.23
CA LYS A 117 -1.82 2.99 5.20
C LYS A 117 -1.06 1.81 4.60
N ARG A 118 -1.72 0.95 3.82
CA ARG A 118 -1.06 -0.17 3.15
C ARG A 118 -0.12 0.32 2.04
N TYR A 119 -0.52 1.33 1.29
CA TYR A 119 0.30 1.93 0.25
C TYR A 119 1.59 2.53 0.83
N GLU A 120 1.53 3.22 1.97
CA GLU A 120 2.73 3.70 2.66
C GLU A 120 3.68 2.56 3.07
N GLN A 121 3.13 1.43 3.51
CA GLN A 121 3.93 0.26 3.87
C GLN A 121 4.61 -0.35 2.64
N TYR A 122 3.87 -0.45 1.53
CA TYR A 122 4.40 -0.88 0.24
C TYR A 122 5.58 -0.02 -0.21
N GLU A 123 5.44 1.31 -0.19
CA GLU A 123 6.51 2.23 -0.59
C GLU A 123 7.75 2.11 0.31
N LYS A 124 7.56 1.95 1.63
CA LYS A 124 8.67 1.72 2.57
C LYS A 124 9.42 0.43 2.29
N MET A 125 8.69 -0.67 2.02
CA MET A 125 9.30 -1.97 1.68
C MET A 125 10.05 -1.89 0.36
N LYS A 126 9.44 -1.27 -0.66
CA LYS A 126 10.04 -1.05 -1.96
C LYS A 126 11.34 -0.26 -1.85
N GLN A 127 11.33 0.88 -1.17
CA GLN A 127 12.52 1.70 -0.96
C GLN A 127 13.64 0.93 -0.23
N LYS A 128 13.29 0.14 0.80
CA LYS A 128 14.27 -0.70 1.51
C LYS A 128 14.89 -1.73 0.57
N ASN A 129 14.09 -2.36 -0.28
CA ASN A 129 14.58 -3.35 -1.24
C ASN A 129 15.48 -2.72 -2.31
N GLU A 130 15.08 -1.56 -2.86
CA GLU A 130 15.87 -0.79 -3.81
C GLU A 130 17.24 -0.38 -3.25
N ASN A 131 17.28 0.03 -1.97
CA ASN A 131 18.54 0.35 -1.28
C ASN A 131 19.46 -0.87 -1.16
N ILE A 132 18.91 -2.06 -0.91
CA ILE A 132 19.69 -3.30 -0.86
C ILE A 132 20.26 -3.63 -2.24
N ILE A 133 19.44 -3.57 -3.29
CA ILE A 133 19.87 -3.80 -4.68
C ILE A 133 20.95 -2.80 -5.09
N LYS A 134 20.80 -1.52 -4.74
CA LYS A 134 21.81 -0.49 -5.01
C LYS A 134 23.13 -0.80 -4.30
N TRP A 135 23.08 -1.12 -3.01
CA TRP A 135 24.27 -1.51 -2.25
C TRP A 135 25.00 -2.69 -2.91
N PHE A 136 24.26 -3.68 -3.41
CA PHE A 136 24.85 -4.80 -4.16
C PHE A 136 25.55 -4.34 -5.43
N LYS A 137 24.90 -3.50 -6.25
CA LYS A 137 25.49 -2.98 -7.49
C LYS A 137 26.78 -2.20 -7.24
N THR A 138 26.79 -1.37 -6.20
CA THR A 138 28.00 -0.66 -5.75
C THR A 138 29.12 -1.63 -5.37
N LEU A 139 28.79 -2.71 -4.65
CA LEU A 139 29.77 -3.70 -4.19
C LEU A 139 30.44 -4.45 -5.36
N ILE A 140 29.68 -4.78 -6.41
CA ILE A 140 30.19 -5.52 -7.59
C ILE A 140 30.66 -4.61 -8.73
N GLY A 141 30.59 -3.28 -8.56
CA GLY A 141 31.05 -2.31 -9.55
C GLY A 141 30.17 -2.22 -10.80
N THR A 142 28.87 -2.44 -10.67
CA THR A 142 27.89 -2.39 -11.78
C THR A 142 26.94 -1.19 -11.67
N ASP A 143 27.34 -0.14 -10.96
CA ASP A 143 26.61 1.13 -10.86
C ASP A 143 26.76 2.01 -12.12
#